data_AF-A0A1G8X491-F1
#
_entry.id   AF-A0A1G8X491-F1
#
_cell.length_a   1.000
_cell.length_b   1.000
_cell.length_c   1.000
_cell.angle_alpha   90.00
_cell.angle_beta   90.00
_cell.angle_gamma   90.00
#
_symmetry.space_group_name_H-M   'P 1'
#
loop_
_entity.id
_entity.type
_entity.pdbx_description
1 polymer ?
#
loop_
_entity_poly.entity_id
_entity_poly.type
_entity_poly.pdbx_seq_one_letter_code
_entity_poly.pdbx_strand_id
1 'polypeptide(L)'
;MPLENLLEKMKANEVILWTGAGFSLYAGMPSVKEIKEELLTLCNREERSNLKQIINLPEVFEEFIRLRNGSREEITEVLKKLIDKEPASILYHKLLSEIPQIDTIITTNYDRLFEIAYRDEIGAITDDSNLDDSAGKRVKLYKIHGDVRNPESMLVSSRDYRKNYHRNKQRLWKNIKKLVAEKSIVFVGYSFADENNDFLISNVLKYLEKKQKTSYLVSPEISELKITHLEKKNIELINNSGEEFIRYLHSQLSAENEMVRKTGAGK
;
A
#
# COMPACT_ATOMS: atom_id res chain seq x y z
N MET A 1 21.38 -13.58 -5.72
CA MET A 1 21.12 -12.15 -5.45
C MET A 1 19.69 -11.97 -4.93
N PRO A 2 19.36 -10.95 -4.11
CA PRO A 2 18.00 -10.77 -3.52
C PRO A 2 16.87 -10.83 -4.54
N LEU A 3 17.10 -10.24 -5.72
CA LEU A 3 16.13 -10.18 -6.82
C LEU A 3 15.85 -11.55 -7.46
N GLU A 4 16.87 -12.39 -7.65
CA GLU A 4 16.70 -13.76 -8.19
C GLU A 4 15.90 -14.64 -7.23
N ASN A 5 16.23 -14.58 -5.93
CA ASN A 5 15.49 -15.31 -4.89
C ASN A 5 14.02 -14.86 -4.85
N LEU A 6 13.79 -13.55 -4.98
CA LEU A 6 12.44 -13.01 -5.07
C LEU A 6 11.68 -13.55 -6.30
N LEU A 7 12.31 -13.58 -7.48
CA LEU A 7 11.67 -14.11 -8.70
C LEU A 7 11.26 -15.58 -8.53
N GLU A 8 12.11 -16.42 -7.95
CA GLU A 8 11.77 -17.82 -7.70
C GLU A 8 10.58 -17.95 -6.74
N LYS A 9 10.54 -17.14 -5.66
CA LYS A 9 9.38 -17.07 -4.77
C LYS A 9 8.11 -16.58 -5.48
N MET A 10 8.24 -15.62 -6.38
CA MET A 10 7.09 -15.13 -7.18
C MET A 10 6.56 -16.21 -8.10
N LYS A 11 7.43 -16.94 -8.82
CA LYS A 11 7.03 -18.08 -9.67
C LYS A 11 6.32 -19.19 -8.87
N ALA A 12 6.72 -19.38 -7.61
CA ALA A 12 6.09 -20.30 -6.67
C ALA A 12 4.81 -19.75 -6.00
N ASN A 13 4.32 -18.56 -6.39
CA ASN A 13 3.18 -17.86 -5.79
C ASN A 13 3.33 -17.61 -4.26
N GLU A 14 4.56 -17.50 -3.78
CA GLU A 14 4.89 -17.31 -2.36
C GLU A 14 5.08 -15.82 -1.98
N VAL A 15 4.64 -14.88 -2.82
CA VAL A 15 4.89 -13.45 -2.62
C VAL A 15 3.58 -12.65 -2.57
N ILE A 16 3.55 -11.63 -1.72
CA ILE A 16 2.51 -10.61 -1.67
C ILE A 16 3.14 -9.26 -1.96
N LEU A 17 2.50 -8.48 -2.82
CA LEU A 17 2.88 -7.09 -3.05
C LEU A 17 2.24 -6.20 -1.98
N TRP A 18 3.05 -5.37 -1.32
CA TRP A 18 2.58 -4.35 -0.38
C TRP A 18 2.98 -2.96 -0.89
N THR A 19 2.01 -2.13 -1.26
CA THR A 19 2.29 -0.79 -1.82
C THR A 19 1.92 0.34 -0.87
N GLY A 20 2.75 1.38 -0.88
CA GLY A 20 2.50 2.65 -0.19
C GLY A 20 2.36 3.82 -1.15
N ALA A 21 2.11 5.01 -0.60
CA ALA A 21 1.77 6.20 -1.38
C ALA A 21 2.89 6.63 -2.33
N GLY A 22 4.15 6.29 -2.01
CA GLY A 22 5.30 6.57 -2.86
C GLY A 22 5.20 5.91 -4.25
N PHE A 23 4.50 4.78 -4.37
CA PHE A 23 4.31 4.11 -5.66
C PHE A 23 3.27 4.80 -6.54
N SER A 24 2.39 5.63 -5.97
CA SER A 24 1.36 6.34 -6.73
C SER A 24 1.80 7.73 -7.20
N LEU A 25 2.99 8.20 -6.81
CA LEU A 25 3.47 9.55 -7.16
C LEU A 25 3.61 9.76 -8.68
N TYR A 26 4.10 8.76 -9.41
CA TYR A 26 4.22 8.84 -10.87
C TYR A 26 2.85 9.03 -11.58
N ALA A 27 1.76 8.61 -10.92
CA ALA A 27 0.40 8.72 -11.43
C ALA A 27 -0.24 10.07 -11.09
N GLY A 28 0.49 10.99 -10.47
CA GLY A 28 0.00 12.31 -10.06
C GLY A 28 -0.76 12.31 -8.74
N MET A 29 -0.65 11.24 -7.92
CA MET A 29 -1.18 11.23 -6.56
C MET A 29 -0.30 12.07 -5.63
N PRO A 30 -0.89 12.71 -4.60
CA PRO A 30 -0.15 13.65 -3.77
C PRO A 30 0.83 12.93 -2.85
N SER A 31 1.95 13.59 -2.59
CA SER A 31 2.83 13.28 -1.47
C SER A 31 2.18 13.68 -0.15
N VAL A 32 2.69 13.11 0.95
CA VAL A 32 2.30 13.49 2.32
C VAL A 32 2.46 15.00 2.56
N LYS A 33 3.49 15.61 1.97
CA LYS A 33 3.76 17.04 2.06
C LYS A 33 2.65 17.86 1.39
N GLU A 34 2.25 17.48 0.17
CA GLU A 34 1.18 18.16 -0.56
C GLU A 34 -0.17 18.05 0.15
N ILE A 35 -0.51 16.89 0.72
CA ILE A 35 -1.73 16.73 1.53
C ILE A 35 -1.70 17.69 2.73
N LYS A 36 -0.57 17.74 3.45
CA LYS A 36 -0.41 18.65 4.59
C LYS A 36 -0.52 20.11 4.15
N GLU A 37 0.12 20.50 3.05
CA GLU A 37 0.08 21.86 2.54
C GLU A 37 -1.34 22.29 2.15
N GLU A 38 -2.11 21.41 1.51
CA GLU A 38 -3.51 21.67 1.15
C GLU A 38 -4.39 21.89 2.40
N LEU A 39 -4.26 21.05 3.44
CA LEU A 39 -4.99 21.26 4.71
C LEU A 39 -4.64 22.60 5.37
N LEU A 40 -3.37 22.98 5.33
CA LEU A 40 -2.91 24.25 5.91
C LEU A 40 -3.47 25.48 5.19
N THR A 41 -4.03 25.33 3.98
CA THR A 41 -4.74 26.43 3.30
C THR A 41 -6.10 26.74 3.92
N LEU A 42 -6.70 25.76 4.59
CA LEU A 42 -8.00 25.89 5.28
C LEU A 42 -7.85 26.48 6.70
N CYS A 43 -6.62 26.71 7.15
CA CYS A 43 -6.30 27.13 8.50
C CYS A 43 -6.12 28.65 8.61
N ASN A 44 -6.55 29.23 9.73
CA ASN A 44 -6.15 30.58 10.10
C ASN A 44 -4.64 30.63 10.46
N ARG A 45 -4.11 31.83 10.70
CA ARG A 45 -2.67 32.03 10.94
C ARG A 45 -2.14 31.24 12.15
N GLU A 46 -2.90 31.15 13.22
CA GLU A 46 -2.51 30.46 14.46
C GLU A 46 -2.55 28.94 14.28
N GLU A 47 -3.67 28.41 13.77
CA GLU A 47 -3.84 26.99 13.45
C GLU A 47 -2.72 26.50 12.52
N ARG A 48 -2.43 27.29 11.47
CA ARG A 48 -1.38 26.97 10.51
C ARG A 48 0.01 26.93 11.16
N SER A 49 0.28 27.82 12.11
CA SER A 49 1.55 27.83 12.84
C SER A 49 1.72 26.56 13.68
N ASN A 50 0.67 26.14 14.38
CA ASN A 50 0.69 24.94 15.21
C ASN A 50 0.84 23.67 14.38
N LEU A 51 0.00 23.48 13.36
CA LEU A 51 0.00 22.29 12.51
C LEU A 51 1.28 22.13 11.67
N LYS A 52 1.95 23.24 11.32
CA LYS A 52 3.23 23.17 10.59
C LYS A 52 4.32 22.45 11.37
N GLN A 53 4.33 22.57 12.69
CA GLN A 53 5.35 21.97 13.57
C GLN A 53 5.21 20.44 13.70
N ILE A 54 4.02 19.90 13.46
CA ILE A 54 3.75 18.46 13.54
C ILE A 54 4.40 17.76 12.35
N ILE A 55 5.25 16.76 12.59
CA ILE A 55 6.03 16.12 11.53
C ILE A 55 5.17 15.13 10.73
N ASN A 56 4.45 14.23 11.43
CA ASN A 56 3.72 13.16 10.78
C ASN A 56 2.27 13.56 10.45
N LEU A 57 1.79 13.08 9.30
CA LEU A 57 0.47 13.42 8.78
C LEU A 57 -0.69 12.90 9.66
N PRO A 58 -0.61 11.69 10.27
CA PRO A 58 -1.68 11.22 11.14
C PRO A 58 -1.94 12.10 12.37
N GLU A 59 -0.90 12.70 12.97
CA GLU A 59 -1.06 13.69 14.03
C GLU A 59 -1.58 15.03 13.51
N VAL A 60 -1.17 15.45 12.31
CA VAL A 60 -1.75 16.65 11.66
C VAL A 60 -3.26 16.45 11.49
N PHE A 61 -3.69 15.29 10.99
CA PHE A 61 -5.11 14.98 10.88
C PHE A 61 -5.82 14.93 12.23
N GLU A 62 -5.22 14.31 13.25
CA GLU A 62 -5.83 14.26 14.59
C GLU A 62 -6.05 15.66 15.17
N GLU A 63 -5.05 16.53 15.06
CA GLU A 63 -5.13 17.90 15.55
C GLU A 63 -6.10 18.75 14.73
N PHE A 64 -6.11 18.59 13.40
CA PHE A 64 -7.07 19.27 12.52
C PHE A 64 -8.52 18.88 12.86
N ILE A 65 -8.79 17.58 13.06
CA ILE A 65 -10.10 17.09 13.50
C ILE A 65 -10.50 17.73 14.84
N ARG A 66 -9.55 17.87 15.78
CA ARG A 66 -9.79 18.52 17.07
C ARG A 66 -10.19 19.99 16.90
N LEU A 67 -9.49 20.73 16.03
CA LEU A 67 -9.79 22.13 15.70
C LEU A 67 -11.14 22.31 15.00
N ARG A 68 -11.67 21.26 14.36
CA ARG A 68 -12.99 21.23 13.71
C ARG A 68 -14.08 20.53 14.54
N ASN A 69 -13.95 20.55 15.87
CA ASN A 69 -14.93 19.96 16.81
C ASN A 69 -15.25 18.48 16.53
N GLY A 70 -14.30 17.72 15.99
CA GLY A 70 -14.47 16.31 15.65
C GLY A 70 -14.93 16.04 14.21
N SER A 71 -15.23 17.07 13.40
CA SER A 71 -15.59 16.87 11.99
C SER A 71 -14.40 16.40 11.16
N ARG A 72 -14.68 15.55 10.16
CA ARG A 72 -13.73 15.00 9.18
C ARG A 72 -14.01 15.52 7.76
N GLU A 73 -15.05 16.32 7.58
CA GLU A 73 -15.58 16.68 6.25
C GLU A 73 -14.52 17.36 5.38
N GLU A 74 -13.85 18.39 5.91
CA GLU A 74 -12.79 19.11 5.19
C GLU A 74 -11.59 18.21 4.83
N ILE A 75 -11.22 17.25 5.69
CA ILE A 75 -10.17 16.27 5.38
C ILE A 75 -10.63 15.36 4.23
N THR A 76 -11.86 14.86 4.31
CA THR A 76 -12.43 14.01 3.26
C THR A 76 -12.51 14.75 1.93
N GLU A 77 -12.90 16.03 1.93
CA GLU A 77 -12.94 16.86 0.73
C GLU A 77 -11.56 17.09 0.13
N VAL A 78 -10.56 17.43 0.97
CA VAL A 78 -9.17 17.56 0.54
C VAL A 78 -8.65 16.26 -0.08
N LEU A 79 -8.87 15.13 0.59
CA LEU A 79 -8.40 13.83 0.08
C LEU A 79 -9.13 13.45 -1.22
N LYS A 80 -10.44 13.65 -1.31
CA LYS A 80 -11.20 13.44 -2.57
C LYS A 80 -10.66 14.30 -3.70
N LYS A 81 -10.48 15.61 -3.47
CA LYS A 81 -9.95 16.55 -4.46
C LYS A 81 -8.57 16.12 -4.98
N LEU A 82 -7.68 15.68 -4.08
CA LEU A 82 -6.31 15.36 -4.45
C LEU A 82 -6.15 13.95 -5.06
N ILE A 83 -7.00 13.00 -4.67
CA ILE A 83 -6.83 11.56 -4.94
C ILE A 83 -7.89 11.00 -5.89
N ASP A 84 -9.16 11.39 -5.79
CA ASP A 84 -10.24 10.89 -6.65
C ASP A 84 -10.33 11.71 -7.94
N LYS A 85 -9.26 11.63 -8.73
CA LYS A 85 -9.08 12.34 -10.01
C LYS A 85 -8.52 11.38 -11.06
N GLU A 86 -8.62 11.77 -12.34
CA GLU A 86 -8.00 11.04 -13.43
C GLU A 86 -6.47 10.98 -13.23
N PRO A 87 -5.86 9.78 -13.26
CA PRO A 87 -4.43 9.64 -13.05
C PRO A 87 -3.65 10.14 -14.27
N ALA A 88 -2.49 10.76 -14.02
CA ALA A 88 -1.57 11.19 -15.08
C ALA A 88 -1.02 10.00 -15.89
N SER A 89 -0.92 8.84 -15.25
CA SER A 89 -0.50 7.58 -15.87
C SER A 89 -0.96 6.40 -15.02
N ILE A 90 -1.23 5.27 -15.66
CA ILE A 90 -1.48 3.97 -15.01
C ILE A 90 -0.43 2.92 -15.38
N LEU A 91 0.68 3.32 -16.01
CA LEU A 91 1.62 2.41 -16.69
C LEU A 91 2.10 1.28 -15.77
N TYR A 92 2.64 1.57 -14.60
CA TYR A 92 3.21 0.53 -13.73
C TYR A 92 2.15 -0.33 -13.05
N HIS A 93 0.97 0.24 -12.73
CA HIS A 93 -0.18 -0.56 -12.28
C HIS A 93 -0.67 -1.48 -13.40
N LYS A 94 -0.61 -1.04 -14.66
CA LYS A 94 -0.96 -1.86 -15.82
C LYS A 94 0.02 -3.00 -16.05
N LEU A 95 1.33 -2.74 -15.95
CA LEU A 95 2.35 -3.80 -16.03
C LEU A 95 2.15 -4.85 -14.93
N LEU A 96 1.88 -4.42 -13.70
CA LEU A 96 1.53 -5.34 -12.60
C LEU A 96 0.30 -6.21 -12.94
N SER A 97 -0.72 -5.64 -13.61
CA SER A 97 -1.92 -6.38 -14.01
C SER A 97 -1.64 -7.53 -14.96
N GLU A 98 -0.53 -7.48 -15.70
CA GLU A 98 -0.16 -8.49 -16.70
C GLU A 98 0.69 -9.62 -16.12
N ILE A 99 1.06 -9.55 -14.83
CA ILE A 99 1.81 -10.59 -14.12
C ILE A 99 0.82 -11.57 -13.48
N PRO A 100 0.72 -12.83 -13.95
CA PRO A 100 -0.27 -13.79 -13.47
C PRO A 100 -0.02 -14.25 -12.02
N GLN A 101 1.23 -14.23 -11.56
CA GLN A 101 1.62 -14.65 -10.20
C GLN A 101 1.18 -13.66 -9.12
N ILE A 102 0.72 -12.46 -9.49
CA ILE A 102 0.21 -11.47 -8.55
C ILE A 102 -1.28 -11.71 -8.34
N ASP A 103 -1.60 -12.49 -7.30
CA ASP A 103 -2.96 -12.82 -6.86
C ASP A 103 -3.46 -11.98 -5.67
N THR A 104 -2.53 -11.32 -4.97
CA THR A 104 -2.80 -10.64 -3.71
C THR A 104 -1.96 -9.37 -3.59
N ILE A 105 -2.63 -8.26 -3.32
CA ILE A 105 -2.03 -6.94 -3.13
C ILE A 105 -2.56 -6.38 -1.82
N ILE A 106 -1.67 -5.84 -0.99
CA ILE A 106 -2.01 -5.05 0.19
C ILE A 106 -1.58 -3.61 -0.10
N THR A 107 -2.43 -2.63 0.20
CA THR A 107 -2.07 -1.23 0.03
C THR A 107 -2.59 -0.36 1.17
N THR A 108 -1.81 0.66 1.51
CA THR A 108 -2.22 1.76 2.40
C THR A 108 -2.79 2.94 1.62
N ASN A 109 -2.90 2.84 0.30
CA ASN A 109 -3.31 3.94 -0.55
C ASN A 109 -4.84 4.01 -0.65
N TYR A 110 -5.36 5.24 -0.70
CA TYR A 110 -6.78 5.51 -0.89
C TYR A 110 -7.19 5.58 -2.36
N ASP A 111 -6.21 5.78 -3.26
CA ASP A 111 -6.40 5.90 -4.70
C ASP A 111 -6.95 4.63 -5.34
N ARG A 112 -7.35 4.73 -6.62
CA ARG A 112 -8.01 3.64 -7.37
C ARG A 112 -7.15 3.07 -8.48
N LEU A 113 -5.83 3.26 -8.43
CA LEU A 113 -4.95 2.93 -9.55
C LEU A 113 -4.93 1.43 -9.87
N PHE A 114 -4.97 0.58 -8.85
CA PHE A 114 -5.08 -0.88 -9.04
C PHE A 114 -6.42 -1.26 -9.68
N GLU A 115 -7.52 -0.71 -9.18
CA GLU A 115 -8.87 -0.96 -9.67
C GLU A 115 -9.02 -0.53 -11.12
N ILE A 116 -8.45 0.63 -11.50
CA ILE A 116 -8.44 1.11 -12.89
C ILE A 116 -7.61 0.18 -13.78
N ALA A 117 -6.43 -0.25 -13.33
CA ALA A 117 -5.52 -1.07 -14.14
C ALA A 117 -6.00 -2.52 -14.34
N TYR A 118 -6.54 -3.14 -13.30
CA TYR A 118 -6.99 -4.53 -13.30
C TYR A 118 -8.45 -4.71 -13.71
N ARG A 119 -9.27 -3.65 -13.66
CA ARG A 119 -10.69 -3.66 -14.03
C ARG A 119 -11.47 -4.70 -13.23
N ASP A 120 -12.18 -5.60 -13.91
CA ASP A 120 -13.04 -6.62 -13.31
C ASP A 120 -12.27 -7.81 -12.72
N GLU A 121 -10.96 -7.92 -12.96
CA GLU A 121 -10.13 -8.99 -12.42
C GLU A 121 -9.78 -8.81 -10.94
N ILE A 122 -9.95 -7.61 -10.38
CA ILE A 122 -9.57 -7.29 -9.00
C ILE A 122 -10.79 -7.06 -8.10
N GLY A 123 -10.69 -7.53 -6.86
CA GLY A 123 -11.66 -7.26 -5.79
C GLY A 123 -11.04 -6.38 -4.71
N ALA A 124 -11.51 -5.14 -4.58
CA ALA A 124 -11.12 -4.25 -3.49
C ALA A 124 -11.81 -4.64 -2.19
N ILE A 125 -11.03 -4.69 -1.10
CA ILE A 125 -11.46 -5.15 0.21
C ILE A 125 -11.05 -4.10 1.24
N THR A 126 -12.02 -3.34 1.75
CA THR A 126 -11.82 -2.37 2.84
C THR A 126 -12.28 -2.88 4.19
N ASP A 127 -13.23 -3.83 4.22
CA ASP A 127 -13.77 -4.45 5.43
C ASP A 127 -14.26 -5.89 5.18
N ASP A 128 -14.84 -6.51 6.22
CA ASP A 128 -15.31 -7.90 6.18
C ASP A 128 -16.45 -8.14 5.18
N SER A 129 -17.25 -7.12 4.85
CA SER A 129 -18.38 -7.25 3.91
C SER A 129 -17.91 -7.46 2.47
N ASN A 130 -16.75 -6.92 2.10
CA ASN A 130 -16.20 -7.07 0.74
C ASN A 130 -15.47 -8.40 0.52
N LEU A 131 -15.25 -9.20 1.56
CA LEU A 131 -14.50 -10.46 1.44
C LEU A 131 -15.21 -11.44 0.50
N ASP A 132 -16.54 -11.54 0.60
CA ASP A 132 -17.32 -12.48 -0.19
C ASP A 132 -17.44 -12.00 -1.65
N ASP A 133 -17.59 -10.69 -1.88
CA ASP A 133 -17.60 -10.07 -3.22
C ASP A 133 -16.26 -10.26 -3.97
N SER A 134 -15.15 -10.32 -3.22
CA SER A 134 -13.81 -10.53 -3.78
C SER A 134 -13.48 -12.00 -4.08
N ALA A 135 -14.31 -12.95 -3.66
CA ALA A 135 -13.96 -14.38 -3.67
C ALA A 135 -13.73 -14.95 -5.08
N GLY A 136 -14.49 -14.46 -6.08
CA GLY A 136 -14.37 -14.86 -7.48
C GLY A 136 -13.39 -14.04 -8.31
N LYS A 137 -12.69 -13.07 -7.70
CA LYS A 137 -11.75 -12.19 -8.41
C LYS A 137 -10.37 -12.85 -8.52
N ARG A 138 -9.69 -12.63 -9.65
CA ARG A 138 -8.31 -13.11 -9.85
C ARG A 138 -7.36 -12.53 -8.82
N VAL A 139 -7.54 -11.25 -8.49
CA VAL A 139 -6.66 -10.52 -7.59
C VAL A 139 -7.45 -9.95 -6.42
N LYS A 140 -6.95 -10.16 -5.20
CA LYS A 140 -7.50 -9.55 -3.98
C LYS A 140 -6.68 -8.32 -3.61
N LEU A 141 -7.35 -7.18 -3.53
CA LEU A 141 -6.75 -5.91 -3.13
C LEU A 141 -7.21 -5.52 -1.73
N TYR A 142 -6.34 -5.72 -0.75
CA TYR A 142 -6.57 -5.33 0.64
C TYR A 142 -6.20 -3.86 0.85
N LYS A 143 -7.20 -2.97 0.90
CA LYS A 143 -7.00 -1.53 1.16
C LYS A 143 -7.13 -1.26 2.65
N ILE A 144 -6.05 -1.49 3.39
CA ILE A 144 -6.09 -1.57 4.86
C ILE A 144 -6.36 -0.22 5.54
N HIS A 145 -6.14 0.89 4.83
CA HIS A 145 -6.46 2.23 5.29
C HIS A 145 -7.81 2.74 4.76
N GLY A 146 -8.53 1.97 3.94
CA GLY A 146 -9.81 2.36 3.36
C GLY A 146 -9.70 2.89 1.93
N ASP A 147 -10.78 3.50 1.45
CA ASP A 147 -10.94 3.94 0.06
C ASP A 147 -11.49 5.37 -0.01
N VAL A 148 -10.98 6.19 -0.93
CA VAL A 148 -11.41 7.59 -1.09
C VAL A 148 -12.90 7.74 -1.46
N ARG A 149 -13.48 6.74 -2.13
CA ARG A 149 -14.91 6.68 -2.48
C ARG A 149 -15.79 6.16 -1.35
N ASN A 150 -15.19 5.62 -0.29
CA ASN A 150 -15.88 5.25 0.93
C ASN A 150 -15.21 5.93 2.16
N PRO A 151 -15.43 7.24 2.37
CA PRO A 151 -14.77 8.00 3.43
C PRO A 151 -14.89 7.42 4.84
N GLU A 152 -16.01 6.75 5.14
CA GLU A 152 -16.24 6.11 6.44
C GLU A 152 -15.29 4.94 6.71
N SER A 153 -14.73 4.34 5.66
CA SER A 153 -13.71 3.30 5.79
C SER A 153 -12.31 3.84 6.11
N MET A 154 -12.07 5.14 5.84
CA MET A 154 -10.74 5.74 5.81
C MET A 154 -10.14 5.93 7.21
N LEU A 155 -8.90 5.46 7.36
CA LEU A 155 -8.11 5.60 8.56
C LEU A 155 -7.04 6.67 8.35
N VAL A 156 -7.26 7.88 8.86
CA VAL A 156 -6.36 9.00 8.57
C VAL A 156 -5.57 9.46 9.78
N SER A 157 -6.18 9.42 10.98
CA SER A 157 -5.59 10.00 12.20
C SER A 157 -4.89 8.98 13.08
N SER A 158 -3.96 9.43 13.93
CA SER A 158 -3.32 8.55 14.94
C SER A 158 -4.36 7.93 15.90
N ARG A 159 -5.48 8.64 16.17
CA ARG A 159 -6.62 8.08 16.90
C ARG A 159 -7.32 6.95 16.15
N ASP A 160 -7.48 7.04 14.83
CA ASP A 160 -8.05 5.96 14.01
C ASP A 160 -7.18 4.70 14.11
N TYR A 161 -5.87 4.85 13.92
CA TYR A 161 -4.90 3.74 14.02
C TYR A 161 -4.93 3.08 15.40
N ARG A 162 -5.04 3.86 16.48
CA ARG A 162 -5.17 3.33 17.85
C ARG A 162 -6.51 2.63 18.11
N LYS A 163 -7.64 3.23 17.71
CA LYS A 163 -8.99 2.66 17.88
C LYS A 163 -9.17 1.34 17.14
N ASN A 164 -8.42 1.13 16.06
CA ASN A 164 -8.44 -0.10 15.29
C ASN A 164 -7.84 -1.33 15.97
N TYR A 165 -7.50 -1.25 17.26
CA TYR A 165 -7.28 -2.46 18.07
C TYR A 165 -8.44 -3.47 17.93
N HIS A 166 -9.68 -3.02 17.73
CA HIS A 166 -10.82 -3.90 17.47
C HIS A 166 -10.83 -4.52 16.05
N ARG A 167 -10.22 -3.86 15.04
CA ARG A 167 -10.08 -4.44 13.68
C ARG A 167 -9.19 -5.68 13.67
N ASN A 168 -8.28 -5.86 14.63
CA ASN A 168 -7.54 -7.12 14.79
C ASN A 168 -8.44 -8.36 14.95
N LYS A 169 -9.71 -8.18 15.35
CA LYS A 169 -10.68 -9.27 15.48
C LYS A 169 -11.46 -9.56 14.19
N GLN A 170 -11.46 -8.64 13.23
CA GLN A 170 -12.14 -8.79 11.93
C GLN A 170 -11.54 -9.94 11.12
N ARG A 171 -12.37 -10.56 10.27
CA ARG A 171 -11.94 -11.67 9.38
C ARG A 171 -10.84 -11.19 8.43
N LEU A 172 -10.96 -9.95 7.94
CA LEU A 172 -10.00 -9.26 7.11
C LEU A 172 -8.58 -9.33 7.68
N TRP A 173 -8.43 -8.94 8.95
CA TRP A 173 -7.13 -8.91 9.61
C TRP A 173 -6.57 -10.30 9.91
N LYS A 174 -7.44 -11.26 10.21
CA LYS A 174 -7.02 -12.66 10.35
C LYS A 174 -6.48 -13.20 9.02
N ASN A 175 -7.12 -12.86 7.90
CA ASN A 175 -6.66 -13.23 6.57
C ASN A 175 -5.31 -12.58 6.24
N ILE A 176 -5.15 -11.28 6.50
CA ILE A 176 -3.87 -10.57 6.29
C ILE A 176 -2.76 -11.20 7.13
N LYS A 177 -3.00 -11.49 8.42
CA LYS A 177 -2.01 -12.18 9.28
C LYS A 177 -1.64 -13.55 8.74
N LYS A 178 -2.61 -14.33 8.26
CA LYS A 178 -2.36 -15.64 7.64
C LYS A 178 -1.51 -15.50 6.37
N LEU A 179 -1.87 -14.55 5.50
CA LEU A 179 -1.14 -14.24 4.27
C LEU A 179 0.32 -13.84 4.56
N VAL A 180 0.53 -12.91 5.50
CA VAL A 180 1.84 -12.50 5.99
C VAL A 180 2.60 -13.65 6.66
N ALA A 181 1.90 -14.61 7.28
CA ALA A 181 2.48 -15.81 7.86
C ALA A 181 2.96 -16.83 6.82
N GLU A 182 2.28 -16.93 5.68
CA GLU A 182 2.55 -17.95 4.67
C GLU A 182 3.51 -17.47 3.57
N LYS A 183 3.40 -16.20 3.17
CA LYS A 183 4.13 -15.63 2.02
C LYS A 183 5.22 -14.63 2.43
N SER A 184 6.17 -14.38 1.55
CA SER A 184 7.11 -13.25 1.61
C SER A 184 6.40 -11.96 1.19
N ILE A 185 6.81 -10.82 1.73
CA ILE A 185 6.25 -9.51 1.33
C ILE A 185 7.27 -8.74 0.50
N VAL A 186 6.81 -8.06 -0.54
CA VAL A 186 7.59 -7.05 -1.27
C VAL A 186 6.94 -5.69 -1.04
N PHE A 187 7.63 -4.82 -0.29
CA PHE A 187 7.21 -3.44 -0.06
C PHE A 187 7.67 -2.54 -1.21
N VAL A 188 6.76 -1.82 -1.85
CA VAL A 188 7.06 -0.87 -2.95
C VAL A 188 6.45 0.49 -2.65
N GLY A 189 7.24 1.56 -2.77
CA GLY A 189 6.78 2.92 -2.49
C GLY A 189 6.33 3.13 -1.03
N TYR A 190 6.84 2.29 -0.13
CA TYR A 190 6.48 2.29 1.28
C TYR A 190 7.56 3.00 2.09
N SER A 191 7.15 3.95 2.92
CA SER A 191 8.04 4.59 3.89
C SER A 191 7.78 4.01 5.27
N PHE A 192 8.77 3.33 5.84
CA PHE A 192 8.71 2.88 7.25
C PHE A 192 8.76 4.04 8.25
N ALA A 193 8.82 5.30 7.80
CA ALA A 193 8.92 6.47 8.68
C ALA A 193 7.77 6.59 9.69
N ASP A 194 6.59 6.06 9.37
CA ASP A 194 5.39 6.13 10.22
C ASP A 194 5.04 4.81 10.93
N GLU A 195 5.95 3.83 10.96
CA GLU A 195 5.68 2.48 11.52
C GLU A 195 5.24 2.50 13.00
N ASN A 196 5.62 3.54 13.74
CA ASN A 196 5.29 3.68 15.16
C ASN A 196 3.84 4.15 15.41
N ASN A 197 3.25 4.83 14.43
CA ASN A 197 1.91 5.41 14.56
C ASN A 197 0.82 4.44 14.11
N ASP A 198 1.13 3.55 13.16
CA ASP A 198 0.21 2.51 12.71
C ASP A 198 0.46 1.18 13.42
N PHE A 199 -0.35 0.93 14.46
CA PHE A 199 -0.29 -0.32 15.23
C PHE A 199 -0.50 -1.57 14.38
N LEU A 200 -1.29 -1.48 13.30
CA LEU A 200 -1.56 -2.61 12.43
C LEU A 200 -0.31 -3.04 11.66
N ILE A 201 0.39 -2.08 11.10
CA ILE A 201 1.63 -2.31 10.36
C ILE A 201 2.74 -2.71 11.32
N SER A 202 2.85 -2.04 12.49
CA SER A 202 3.79 -2.42 13.55
C SER A 202 3.67 -3.91 13.92
N ASN A 203 2.44 -4.44 14.03
CA ASN A 203 2.23 -5.86 14.33
C ASN A 203 2.66 -6.79 13.19
N VAL A 204 2.45 -6.39 11.94
CA VAL A 204 2.96 -7.14 10.77
C VAL A 204 4.47 -7.19 10.81
N LEU A 205 5.14 -6.06 11.03
CA LEU A 205 6.61 -6.01 11.06
C LEU A 205 7.21 -6.82 12.21
N LYS A 206 6.62 -6.74 13.41
CA LYS A 206 7.00 -7.61 14.54
C LYS A 206 6.82 -9.09 14.26
N TYR A 207 5.83 -9.44 13.43
CA TYR A 207 5.64 -10.82 13.01
C TYR A 207 6.75 -11.25 12.02
N LEU A 208 7.12 -10.39 11.07
CA LEU A 208 8.22 -10.65 10.13
C LEU A 208 9.57 -10.83 10.83
N GLU A 209 9.84 -10.04 11.88
CA GLU A 209 11.04 -10.18 12.74
C GLU A 209 11.23 -11.60 13.29
N LYS A 210 10.13 -12.31 13.59
CA LYS A 210 10.15 -13.66 14.16
C LYS A 210 10.12 -14.77 13.11
N LYS A 211 10.01 -14.41 11.82
CA LYS A 211 9.77 -15.34 10.73
C LYS A 211 11.08 -15.73 10.06
N GLN A 212 11.18 -16.98 9.60
CA GLN A 212 12.31 -17.44 8.80
C GLN A 212 12.26 -16.94 7.34
N LYS A 213 11.06 -16.70 6.77
CA LYS A 213 10.92 -16.25 5.38
C LYS A 213 11.29 -14.77 5.23
N THR A 214 12.32 -14.48 4.45
CA THR A 214 12.77 -13.14 4.06
C THR A 214 11.69 -12.37 3.31
N SER A 215 11.49 -11.10 3.67
CA SER A 215 10.70 -10.11 2.93
C SER A 215 11.63 -9.07 2.28
N TYR A 216 11.10 -8.20 1.43
CA TYR A 216 11.90 -7.29 0.61
C TYR A 216 11.35 -5.87 0.67
N LEU A 217 12.23 -4.89 0.70
CA LEU A 217 11.90 -3.48 0.47
C LEU A 217 12.52 -3.04 -0.85
N VAL A 218 11.70 -2.48 -1.74
CA VAL A 218 12.14 -1.83 -2.98
C VAL A 218 12.18 -0.33 -2.73
N SER A 219 13.39 0.22 -2.71
CA SER A 219 13.60 1.66 -2.55
C SER A 219 14.99 2.04 -3.06
N PRO A 220 15.12 3.18 -3.76
CA PRO A 220 16.43 3.74 -4.02
C PRO A 220 17.00 4.36 -2.73
N GLU A 221 18.33 4.40 -2.64
CA GLU A 221 19.08 5.34 -1.79
C GLU A 221 18.67 5.35 -0.30
N ILE A 222 18.74 4.18 0.35
CA ILE A 222 18.51 4.05 1.80
C ILE A 222 19.83 4.22 2.58
N SER A 223 19.78 4.95 3.71
CA SER A 223 20.92 5.09 4.61
C SER A 223 21.31 3.77 5.30
N GLU A 224 22.59 3.56 5.57
CA GLU A 224 23.10 2.35 6.22
C GLU A 224 22.38 2.01 7.53
N LEU A 225 22.08 3.02 8.36
CA LEU A 225 21.33 2.86 9.61
C LEU A 225 19.95 2.23 9.39
N LYS A 226 19.25 2.62 8.31
CA LYS A 226 17.96 2.04 7.94
C LYS A 226 18.11 0.62 7.40
N ILE A 227 19.17 0.34 6.63
CA ILE A 227 19.47 -1.02 6.13
C ILE A 227 19.64 -1.99 7.31
N THR A 228 20.48 -1.64 8.29
CA THR A 228 20.67 -2.48 9.49
C THR A 228 19.37 -2.68 10.28
N HIS A 229 18.47 -1.69 10.27
CA HIS A 229 17.16 -1.84 10.91
C HIS A 229 16.24 -2.82 10.15
N LEU A 230 16.27 -2.79 8.82
CA LEU A 230 15.51 -3.73 7.96
C LEU A 230 16.01 -5.17 8.11
N GLU A 231 17.33 -5.36 8.17
CA GLU A 231 17.95 -6.68 8.36
C GLU A 231 17.49 -7.35 9.67
N LYS A 232 17.38 -6.57 10.76
CA LYS A 232 16.82 -7.05 12.03
C LYS A 232 15.35 -7.50 11.92
N LYS A 233 14.63 -7.02 10.91
CA LYS A 233 13.24 -7.40 10.59
C LYS A 233 13.14 -8.51 9.55
N ASN A 234 14.26 -9.13 9.16
CA ASN A 234 14.32 -10.09 8.05
C ASN A 234 13.78 -9.50 6.73
N ILE A 235 14.08 -8.22 6.49
CA ILE A 235 13.74 -7.48 5.27
C ILE A 235 15.03 -7.15 4.52
N GLU A 236 15.18 -7.69 3.31
CA GLU A 236 16.30 -7.37 2.42
C GLU A 236 15.98 -6.15 1.55
N LEU A 237 16.99 -5.30 1.32
CA LEU A 237 16.87 -4.16 0.42
C LEU A 237 17.10 -4.60 -1.04
N ILE A 238 16.18 -4.20 -1.92
CA ILE A 238 16.36 -4.16 -3.36
C ILE A 238 16.54 -2.69 -3.73
N ASN A 239 17.80 -2.29 -3.99
CA ASN A 239 18.15 -0.92 -4.33
C ASN A 239 17.71 -0.60 -5.77
N ASN A 240 16.46 -0.17 -5.91
CA ASN A 240 15.79 0.03 -7.19
C ASN A 240 14.61 1.01 -6.99
N SER A 241 14.25 1.79 -8.01
CA SER A 241 12.98 2.53 -7.99
C SER A 241 11.79 1.57 -8.11
N GLY A 242 10.61 1.98 -7.66
CA GLY A 242 9.40 1.15 -7.81
C GLY A 242 9.11 0.88 -9.28
N GLU A 243 9.27 1.90 -10.11
CA GLU A 243 9.06 1.93 -11.55
C GLU A 243 9.96 0.93 -12.30
N GLU A 244 11.26 1.01 -12.09
CA GLU A 244 12.24 0.12 -12.71
C GLU A 244 12.07 -1.33 -12.21
N PHE A 245 11.78 -1.50 -10.92
CA PHE A 245 11.47 -2.82 -10.36
C PHE A 245 10.24 -3.45 -11.03
N ILE A 246 9.14 -2.70 -11.23
CA ILE A 246 7.96 -3.24 -11.92
C ILE A 246 8.27 -3.58 -13.39
N ARG A 247 9.03 -2.75 -14.11
CA ARG A 247 9.45 -3.07 -15.48
C ARG A 247 10.26 -4.36 -15.52
N TYR A 248 11.18 -4.52 -14.58
CA TYR A 248 11.97 -5.73 -14.45
C TYR A 248 11.07 -6.95 -14.21
N LEU A 249 10.19 -6.90 -13.19
CA LEU A 249 9.28 -8.02 -12.90
C LEU A 249 8.43 -8.39 -14.11
N HIS A 250 7.86 -7.39 -14.80
CA HIS A 250 7.07 -7.61 -16.00
C HIS A 250 7.89 -8.30 -17.09
N SER A 251 9.13 -7.86 -17.35
CA SER A 251 9.99 -8.50 -18.36
C SER A 251 10.28 -9.98 -18.07
N GLN A 252 10.31 -10.37 -16.79
CA GLN A 252 10.65 -11.73 -16.36
C GLN A 252 9.43 -12.66 -16.25
N LEU A 253 8.26 -12.11 -15.91
CA LEU A 253 7.09 -12.90 -15.51
C LEU A 253 5.90 -12.77 -16.47
N SER A 254 5.89 -11.78 -17.37
CA SER A 254 4.79 -11.62 -18.35
C SER A 254 4.93 -12.54 -19.57
N ALA A 255 6.16 -12.97 -19.89
CA ALA A 255 6.49 -13.75 -21.09
C ALA A 255 6.04 -15.23 -21.05
N GLU A 256 5.69 -15.78 -19.89
CA GLU A 256 5.14 -17.15 -19.81
C GLU A 256 3.76 -17.27 -20.50
N ASN A 257 3.08 -16.15 -20.77
CA ASN A 257 1.82 -16.11 -21.50
C ASN A 257 1.96 -16.35 -23.02
N GLU A 258 3.11 -16.08 -23.65
CA GLU A 258 3.22 -16.25 -25.11
C GLU A 258 3.35 -17.72 -25.54
N MET A 259 4.00 -18.58 -24.74
CA MET A 259 4.14 -20.00 -25.07
C MET A 259 2.84 -20.79 -24.79
N VAL A 260 2.08 -20.43 -23.76
CA VAL A 260 0.80 -21.11 -23.44
C VAL A 260 -0.32 -20.69 -24.40
N ARG A 261 -0.37 -19.42 -24.82
CA ARG A 261 -1.34 -18.96 -25.84
C ARG A 261 -1.06 -19.51 -27.24
N LYS A 262 0.21 -19.72 -27.62
CA LYS A 262 0.58 -20.34 -28.90
C LYS A 262 0.32 -21.86 -28.96
N THR A 263 0.33 -22.54 -27.81
CA THR A 263 0.05 -23.99 -27.75
C THR A 263 -1.43 -24.32 -27.56
N GLY A 264 -2.25 -23.39 -27.05
CA GLY A 264 -3.70 -23.55 -26.88
C GLY A 264 -4.58 -23.13 -28.07
N ALA A 265 -4.04 -22.37 -29.04
CA ALA A 265 -4.79 -21.94 -30.24
C ALA A 265 -4.69 -22.92 -31.44
N GLY A 266 -4.16 -24.12 -31.20
CA GLY A 266 -3.89 -25.14 -32.22
C GLY A 266 -4.49 -26.51 -31.91
N LYS A 267 -5.68 -26.57 -31.30
CA LYS A 267 -6.50 -27.78 -31.21
C LYS A 267 -7.98 -27.45 -31.36
#